data_AF-A0AA36IRX5-F1
#
_entry.id   AF-A0AA36IRX5-F1
#
_cell.length_a   1.000
_cell.length_b   1.000
_cell.length_c   1.000
_cell.angle_alpha   90.00
_cell.angle_beta   90.00
_cell.angle_gamma   90.00
#
_symmetry.space_group_name_H-M   'P 1'
#
loop_
_entity.id
_entity.type
_entity.pdbx_description
1 polymer ?
#
loop_
_entity_poly.entity_id
_entity_poly.type
_entity_poly.pdbx_seq_one_letter_code
_entity_poly.pdbx_strand_id
1 'polypeptide(L)'
;MARYNRWQNANLLAAADTLTDEERRADRGAFFGSIHETFSHLLWGDSIWMHRFAGTPRPGGGIAESTSMVADWGAFGAERRRFDDMIADWADGLDDEWFATDLTWWSGAAGREVTRPRPALVMHFFNHQTHHRGQIHAMLTAAGAKPSDTDLFMLPG
;
A
#
# COMPACT_ATOMS: atom_id res chain seq x y z
N MET A 1 -2.26 10.39 8.86
CA MET A 1 -2.31 9.59 7.62
C MET A 1 -2.32 8.08 7.87
N ALA A 2 -1.52 7.52 8.77
CA ALA A 2 -1.51 6.07 9.05
C ALA A 2 -2.89 5.50 9.44
N ARG A 3 -3.65 6.19 10.30
CA ARG A 3 -5.04 5.82 10.63
C ARG A 3 -5.96 5.77 9.41
N TYR A 4 -5.92 6.81 8.57
CA TYR A 4 -6.66 6.84 7.30
C TYR A 4 -6.25 5.70 6.38
N ASN A 5 -4.96 5.40 6.33
CA ASN A 5 -4.43 4.31 5.53
C ASN A 5 -5.04 2.97 5.91
N ARG A 6 -4.99 2.62 7.20
CA ARG A 6 -5.57 1.40 7.76
C ARG A 6 -7.07 1.30 7.46
N TRP A 7 -7.81 2.39 7.69
CA TRP A 7 -9.25 2.45 7.42
C TRP A 7 -9.56 2.16 5.95
N GLN A 8 -8.84 2.79 5.01
CA GLN A 8 -9.09 2.61 3.59
C GLN A 8 -8.65 1.25 3.05
N ASN A 9 -7.58 0.66 3.60
CA ASN A 9 -7.22 -0.71 3.24
C ASN A 9 -8.27 -1.71 3.73
N ALA A 10 -8.80 -1.53 4.94
CA ALA A 10 -9.88 -2.36 5.46
C ALA A 10 -11.17 -2.24 4.62
N ASN A 11 -11.54 -1.01 4.24
CA ASN A 11 -12.67 -0.75 3.34
C ASN A 11 -12.54 -1.51 2.01
N LEU A 12 -11.41 -1.35 1.32
CA LEU A 12 -11.21 -1.99 0.01
C LEU A 12 -11.06 -3.52 0.12
N LEU A 13 -10.43 -4.03 1.18
CA LEU A 13 -10.39 -5.47 1.46
C LEU A 13 -11.80 -6.03 1.63
N ALA A 14 -12.64 -5.39 2.43
CA ALA A 14 -14.02 -5.84 2.66
C ALA A 14 -14.85 -5.87 1.36
N ALA A 15 -14.65 -4.89 0.47
CA ALA A 15 -15.28 -4.90 -0.86
C ALA A 15 -14.70 -6.00 -1.78
N ALA A 16 -13.39 -6.26 -1.70
CA ALA A 16 -12.77 -7.33 -2.48
C ALA A 16 -13.13 -8.75 -1.99
N ASP A 17 -13.48 -8.89 -0.71
CA ASP A 17 -13.97 -10.15 -0.12
C ASP A 17 -15.33 -10.59 -0.67
N THR A 18 -16.09 -9.70 -1.32
CA THR A 18 -17.37 -10.06 -1.95
C THR A 18 -17.22 -10.68 -3.34
N LEU A 19 -16.02 -10.66 -3.90
CA LEU A 19 -15.72 -11.20 -5.23
C LEU A 19 -15.19 -12.64 -5.12
N THR A 20 -15.26 -13.42 -6.21
CA THR A 20 -14.52 -14.69 -6.30
C THR A 20 -13.03 -14.45 -6.54
N ASP A 21 -12.21 -15.51 -6.46
CA ASP A 21 -10.79 -15.40 -6.79
C ASP A 21 -10.59 -15.08 -8.28
N GLU A 22 -11.36 -15.74 -9.15
CA GLU A 22 -11.35 -15.48 -10.60
C GLU A 22 -11.72 -14.02 -10.88
N GLU A 23 -12.74 -13.49 -10.20
CA GLU A 23 -13.12 -12.09 -10.32
C GLU A 23 -12.01 -11.16 -9.84
N ARG A 24 -11.35 -11.41 -8.70
CA ARG A 24 -10.23 -10.57 -8.24
C ARG A 24 -9.02 -10.61 -9.18
N ARG A 25 -8.79 -11.74 -9.84
CA ARG A 25 -7.65 -11.96 -10.74
C ARG A 25 -7.91 -11.58 -12.20
N ALA A 26 -9.16 -11.39 -12.60
CA ALA A 26 -9.46 -10.99 -13.97
C ALA A 26 -8.77 -9.66 -14.33
N ASP A 27 -8.17 -9.63 -15.52
CA ASP A 27 -7.55 -8.42 -16.05
C ASP A 27 -8.60 -7.32 -16.23
N ARG A 28 -8.25 -6.12 -15.78
CA ARG A 28 -9.08 -4.92 -15.82
C ARG A 28 -8.35 -3.73 -16.42
N GLY A 29 -7.19 -3.96 -17.06
CA GLY A 29 -6.43 -2.92 -17.72
C GLY A 29 -5.80 -1.89 -16.77
N ALA A 30 -5.70 -2.19 -15.47
CA ALA A 30 -4.90 -1.40 -14.55
C ALA A 30 -3.40 -1.59 -14.85
N PHE A 31 -2.54 -0.73 -14.29
CA PHE A 31 -1.09 -0.83 -14.51
C PHE A 31 -0.53 -2.21 -14.13
N PHE A 32 -1.07 -2.83 -13.07
CA PHE A 32 -0.72 -4.19 -12.65
C PHE A 32 -1.71 -5.26 -13.12
N GLY A 33 -2.59 -4.96 -14.09
CA GLY A 33 -3.57 -5.89 -14.65
C GLY A 33 -4.85 -5.99 -13.82
N SER A 34 -4.78 -6.64 -12.66
CA SER A 34 -5.95 -7.03 -11.86
C SER A 34 -6.06 -6.34 -10.49
N ILE A 35 -7.21 -6.55 -9.82
CA ILE A 35 -7.43 -6.12 -8.42
C ILE A 35 -6.41 -6.78 -7.51
N HIS A 36 -6.26 -8.11 -7.63
CA HIS A 36 -5.34 -8.90 -6.80
C HIS A 36 -3.88 -8.41 -6.95
N GLU A 37 -3.42 -8.25 -8.18
CA GLU A 37 -2.04 -7.87 -8.46
C GLU A 37 -1.74 -6.42 -8.00
N THR A 38 -2.71 -5.52 -8.13
CA THR A 38 -2.57 -4.14 -7.65
C THR A 38 -2.51 -4.10 -6.11
N PHE A 39 -3.31 -4.93 -5.42
CA PHE A 39 -3.22 -5.10 -3.96
C PHE A 39 -1.86 -5.66 -3.53
N SER A 40 -1.35 -6.68 -4.23
CA SER A 40 -0.04 -7.25 -3.97
C SER A 40 1.07 -6.21 -4.17
N HIS A 41 1.02 -5.45 -5.27
CA HIS A 41 1.98 -4.38 -5.51
C HIS A 41 1.94 -3.33 -4.39
N LEU A 42 0.75 -2.94 -3.95
CA LEU A 42 0.59 -1.94 -2.89
C LEU A 42 1.25 -2.41 -1.58
N LEU A 43 1.04 -3.67 -1.16
CA LEU A 43 1.71 -4.24 0.01
C LEU A 43 3.24 -4.34 -0.17
N TRP A 44 3.70 -4.72 -1.35
CA TRP A 44 5.14 -4.76 -1.65
C TRP A 44 5.77 -3.36 -1.62
N GLY A 45 5.08 -2.37 -2.19
CA GLY A 45 5.44 -0.96 -2.16
C GLY A 45 5.55 -0.43 -0.74
N ASP A 46 4.60 -0.81 0.11
CA ASP A 46 4.64 -0.46 1.53
C ASP A 46 5.82 -1.13 2.24
N SER A 47 6.07 -2.40 1.93
CA SER A 47 7.18 -3.18 2.48
C SER A 47 8.54 -2.58 2.14
N ILE A 48 8.76 -2.16 0.89
CA ILE A 48 10.05 -1.58 0.49
C ILE A 48 10.26 -0.19 1.07
N TRP A 49 9.21 0.60 1.28
CA TRP A 49 9.31 1.90 1.95
C TRP A 49 9.56 1.77 3.45
N MET A 50 8.84 0.87 4.12
CA MET A 50 9.05 0.60 5.55
C MET A 50 10.43 0.00 5.84
N HIS A 51 10.99 -0.78 4.91
CA HIS A 51 12.38 -1.21 5.00
C HIS A 51 13.33 -0.01 5.08
N ARG A 52 13.08 1.04 4.30
CA ARG A 52 13.91 2.26 4.27
C ARG A 52 13.65 3.16 5.48
N PHE A 53 12.42 3.26 5.95
CA PHE A 53 12.06 4.15 7.07
C PHE A 53 12.40 3.56 8.43
N ALA A 54 12.19 2.25 8.61
CA ALA A 54 12.19 1.60 9.92
C ALA A 54 13.09 0.35 9.97
N GLY A 55 13.82 0.02 8.89
CA GLY A 55 14.71 -1.14 8.88
C GLY A 55 13.99 -2.49 8.92
N THR A 56 12.70 -2.54 8.55
CA THR A 56 11.96 -3.80 8.44
C THR A 56 12.63 -4.73 7.42
N PRO A 57 12.36 -6.06 7.45
CA PRO A 57 12.85 -6.96 6.41
C PRO A 57 12.53 -6.45 5.01
N ARG A 58 13.53 -6.47 4.12
CA ARG A 58 13.37 -6.04 2.72
C ARG A 58 12.49 -7.07 1.98
N PRO A 59 11.45 -6.65 1.24
CA PRO A 59 10.70 -7.58 0.42
C PRO A 59 11.57 -8.13 -0.72
N GLY A 60 11.30 -9.37 -1.13
CA GLY A 60 11.97 -9.97 -2.28
C GLY A 60 11.57 -9.32 -3.61
N GLY A 61 12.39 -9.50 -4.64
CA GLY A 61 12.09 -9.04 -6.00
C GLY A 61 12.13 -7.53 -6.20
N GLY A 62 11.66 -7.09 -7.37
CA GLY A 62 11.46 -5.70 -7.77
C GLY A 62 10.00 -5.42 -8.12
N ILE A 63 9.76 -4.33 -8.86
CA ILE A 63 8.41 -3.91 -9.27
C ILE A 63 7.73 -5.00 -10.13
N ALA A 64 8.49 -5.68 -10.99
CA ALA A 64 7.94 -6.73 -11.84
C ALA A 64 7.40 -7.92 -11.04
N GLU A 65 8.07 -8.30 -9.95
CA GLU A 65 7.69 -9.43 -9.08
C GLU A 65 6.68 -9.04 -7.99
N SER A 66 6.40 -7.74 -7.82
CA SER A 66 5.56 -7.21 -6.74
C SER A 66 4.09 -7.67 -6.80
N THR A 67 3.62 -8.14 -7.95
CA THR A 67 2.22 -8.54 -8.19
C THR A 67 1.84 -9.90 -7.59
N SER A 68 2.81 -10.65 -7.05
CA SER A 68 2.57 -11.99 -6.48
C SER A 68 3.27 -12.21 -5.13
N MET A 69 3.48 -11.14 -4.35
CA MET A 69 4.17 -11.19 -3.06
C MET A 69 3.49 -12.14 -2.05
N VAL A 70 2.15 -12.11 -1.99
CA VAL A 70 1.33 -13.05 -1.21
C VAL A 70 0.18 -13.52 -2.08
N ALA A 71 0.29 -14.73 -2.62
CA ALA A 71 -0.63 -15.21 -3.65
C ALA A 71 -2.00 -15.66 -3.11
N ASP A 72 -2.05 -16.19 -1.87
CA ASP A 72 -3.31 -16.58 -1.23
C ASP A 72 -4.03 -15.35 -0.66
N TRP A 73 -5.32 -15.21 -0.96
CA TRP A 73 -6.08 -14.02 -0.59
C TRP A 73 -6.31 -13.92 0.94
N GLY A 74 -6.53 -15.04 1.61
CA GLY A 74 -6.70 -15.08 3.07
C GLY A 74 -5.42 -14.65 3.79
N ALA A 75 -4.29 -15.21 3.37
CA ALA A 75 -2.96 -14.84 3.84
C ALA A 75 -2.64 -13.37 3.53
N PHE A 76 -3.00 -12.89 2.33
CA PHE A 76 -2.83 -11.48 1.95
C PHE A 76 -3.60 -10.55 2.90
N GLY A 77 -4.87 -10.84 3.18
CA GLY A 77 -5.68 -10.03 4.09
C GLY A 77 -5.10 -9.99 5.51
N ALA A 78 -4.59 -11.11 6.01
CA ALA A 78 -3.92 -11.18 7.31
C ALA A 78 -2.62 -10.35 7.32
N GLU A 79 -1.79 -10.50 6.29
CA GLU A 79 -0.53 -9.78 6.16
C GLU A 79 -0.76 -8.27 5.99
N ARG A 80 -1.77 -7.86 5.20
CA ARG A 80 -2.14 -6.44 5.04
C ARG A 80 -2.51 -5.80 6.38
N ARG A 81 -3.35 -6.47 7.18
CA ARG A 81 -3.73 -5.97 8.52
C ARG A 81 -2.52 -5.85 9.44
N ARG A 82 -1.67 -6.90 9.49
CA ARG A 82 -0.42 -6.89 10.25
C ARG A 82 0.48 -5.72 9.83
N PHE A 83 0.56 -5.44 8.54
CA PHE A 83 1.37 -4.36 8.00
C PHE A 83 0.79 -2.97 8.29
N ASP A 84 -0.54 -2.83 8.25
CA ASP A 84 -1.24 -1.60 8.67
C ASP A 84 -1.11 -1.31 10.17
N ASP A 85 -0.98 -2.36 11.00
CA ASP A 85 -0.64 -2.23 12.42
C ASP A 85 0.78 -1.70 12.59
N MET A 86 1.76 -2.33 11.93
CA MET A 86 3.15 -1.89 11.92
C MET A 86 3.34 -0.44 11.43
N ILE A 87 2.61 -0.02 10.38
CA ILE A 87 2.70 1.35 9.86
C ILE A 87 2.18 2.36 10.90
N ALA A 88 1.12 2.03 11.65
CA ALA A 88 0.63 2.96 12.67
C ALA A 88 1.57 3.01 13.86
N ASP A 89 2.05 1.86 14.35
CA ASP A 89 3.01 1.81 15.46
C ASP A 89 4.28 2.59 15.12
N TRP A 90 4.78 2.45 13.88
CA TRP A 90 5.88 3.26 13.38
C TRP A 90 5.54 4.74 13.38
N ALA A 91 4.37 5.12 12.87
CA ALA A 91 3.96 6.52 12.77
C ALA A 91 3.78 7.17 14.15
N ASP A 92 3.29 6.42 15.15
CA ASP A 92 3.10 6.88 16.53
C ASP A 92 4.44 7.07 17.27
N GLY A 93 5.50 6.40 16.81
CA GLY A 93 6.86 6.53 17.35
C GLY A 93 7.74 7.60 16.69
N LEU A 94 7.22 8.35 15.70
CA LEU A 94 7.99 9.40 15.03
C LEU A 94 8.00 10.71 15.85
N ASP A 95 9.15 11.38 15.85
CA ASP A 95 9.34 12.70 16.44
C ASP A 95 9.86 13.72 15.41
N ASP A 96 9.94 14.98 15.83
CA ASP A 96 10.42 16.08 14.99
C ASP A 96 11.89 15.89 14.57
N GLU A 97 12.71 15.23 15.40
CA GLU A 97 14.10 14.93 15.07
C GLU A 97 14.21 13.97 13.90
N TRP A 98 13.37 12.94 13.84
CA TRP A 98 13.32 12.04 12.70
C TRP A 98 12.96 12.79 11.41
N PHE A 99 12.00 13.72 11.46
CA PHE A 99 11.59 14.52 10.31
C PHE A 99 12.62 15.57 9.88
N ALA A 100 13.53 15.97 10.76
CA ALA A 100 14.57 16.96 10.47
C ALA A 100 15.74 16.42 9.61
N THR A 101 15.72 15.14 9.22
CA THR A 101 16.81 14.54 8.44
C THR A 101 16.39 14.11 7.03
N ASP A 102 17.41 13.92 6.19
CA ASP A 102 17.27 13.27 4.89
C ASP A 102 17.33 11.75 5.01
N LEU A 103 16.83 11.07 3.98
CA LEU A 103 17.03 9.65 3.74
C LEU A 103 17.73 9.46 2.40
N THR A 104 18.83 8.70 2.40
CA THR A 104 19.58 8.29 1.21
C THR A 104 19.37 6.79 0.96
N TRP A 105 19.04 6.42 -0.27
CA TRP A 105 18.88 5.02 -0.66
C TRP A 105 19.22 4.78 -2.14
N TRP A 106 19.52 3.53 -2.50
CA TRP A 106 19.57 3.11 -3.90
C TRP A 106 18.15 2.86 -4.43
N SER A 107 17.71 3.67 -5.39
CA SER A 107 16.42 3.52 -6.04
C SER A 107 16.52 2.54 -7.21
N GLY A 108 15.94 1.35 -7.05
CA GLY A 108 15.82 0.39 -8.16
C GLY A 108 15.02 0.94 -9.34
N ALA A 109 14.00 1.76 -9.09
CA ALA A 109 13.18 2.38 -10.13
C ALA A 109 13.93 3.47 -10.92
N ALA A 110 14.84 4.20 -10.27
CA ALA A 110 15.61 5.27 -10.91
C ALA A 110 17.02 4.83 -11.35
N GLY A 111 17.45 3.62 -10.99
CA GLY A 111 18.79 3.09 -11.29
C GLY A 111 19.94 3.90 -10.67
N ARG A 112 19.69 4.61 -9.56
CA ARG A 112 20.68 5.50 -8.93
C ARG A 112 20.42 5.73 -7.45
N GLU A 113 21.42 6.26 -6.77
CA GLU A 113 21.26 6.80 -5.42
C GLU A 113 20.39 8.06 -5.44
N VAL A 114 19.52 8.16 -4.44
CA VAL A 114 18.61 9.28 -4.23
C VAL A 114 18.66 9.68 -2.77
N THR A 115 18.75 10.99 -2.53
CA THR A 115 18.63 11.62 -1.21
C THR A 115 17.44 12.57 -1.21
N ARG A 116 16.55 12.47 -0.22
CA ARG A 116 15.38 13.36 -0.08
C ARG A 116 15.04 13.59 1.40
N PRO A 117 14.42 14.74 1.74
CA PRO A 117 13.87 14.98 3.07
C PRO A 117 12.82 13.96 3.43
N ARG A 118 12.89 13.41 4.65
CA ARG A 118 11.93 12.42 5.16
C ARG A 118 10.47 12.87 5.08
N PRO A 119 10.08 14.12 5.40
CA PRO A 119 8.69 14.56 5.26
C PRO A 119 8.14 14.39 3.84
N ALA A 120 8.95 14.71 2.82
CA ALA A 120 8.56 14.53 1.43
C ALA A 120 8.37 13.05 1.06
N LEU A 121 9.18 12.16 1.63
CA LEU A 121 9.06 10.73 1.42
C LEU A 121 7.86 10.12 2.14
N VAL A 122 7.51 10.60 3.34
CA VAL A 122 6.29 10.17 4.04
C VAL A 122 5.04 10.61 3.28
N MET A 123 5.03 11.82 2.72
CA MET A 123 3.96 12.26 1.82
C MET A 123 3.90 11.39 0.55
N HIS A 124 5.04 11.11 -0.08
CA HIS A 124 5.10 10.21 -1.24
C HIS A 124 4.55 8.82 -0.90
N PHE A 125 4.94 8.26 0.24
CA PHE A 125 4.50 6.95 0.70
C PHE A 125 2.97 6.87 0.79
N PHE A 126 2.32 7.78 1.53
CA PHE A 126 0.86 7.76 1.62
C PHE A 126 0.15 8.16 0.32
N ASN A 127 0.75 9.01 -0.51
CA ASN A 127 0.18 9.37 -1.80
C ASN A 127 0.25 8.21 -2.80
N HIS A 128 1.33 7.43 -2.81
CA HIS A 128 1.46 6.19 -3.58
C HIS A 128 0.35 5.20 -3.20
N GLN A 129 0.06 5.07 -1.90
CA GLN A 129 -1.04 4.25 -1.44
C GLN A 129 -2.40 4.76 -1.92
N THR A 130 -2.66 6.06 -1.81
CA THR A 130 -3.90 6.67 -2.33
C THR A 130 -4.06 6.44 -3.83
N HIS A 131 -2.98 6.55 -4.62
CA HIS A 131 -3.02 6.32 -6.06
C HIS A 131 -3.46 4.89 -6.40
N HIS A 132 -2.83 3.87 -5.84
CA HIS A 132 -3.18 2.47 -6.12
C HIS A 132 -4.52 2.06 -5.51
N ARG A 133 -4.88 2.59 -4.35
CA ARG A 133 -6.24 2.44 -3.81
C ARG A 133 -7.30 3.03 -4.73
N GLY A 134 -7.02 4.15 -5.40
CA GLY A 134 -7.91 4.70 -6.41
C GLY A 134 -8.14 3.76 -7.60
N GLN A 135 -7.08 3.12 -8.08
CA GLN A 135 -7.17 2.08 -9.13
C GLN A 135 -8.01 0.88 -8.66
N ILE A 136 -7.71 0.37 -7.46
CA ILE A 136 -8.43 -0.74 -6.84
C ILE A 136 -9.91 -0.40 -6.67
N HIS A 137 -10.22 0.78 -6.13
CA HIS A 137 -11.58 1.25 -5.92
C HIS A 137 -12.36 1.27 -7.24
N ALA A 138 -11.80 1.87 -8.29
CA ALA A 138 -12.45 1.92 -9.61
C ALA A 138 -12.71 0.51 -10.17
N MET A 139 -11.74 -0.39 -10.06
CA MET A 139 -11.87 -1.78 -10.52
C MET A 139 -12.91 -2.58 -9.71
N LEU A 140 -12.97 -2.38 -8.40
CA LEU A 140 -13.97 -2.99 -7.51
C LEU A 140 -15.38 -2.52 -7.89
N THR A 141 -15.59 -1.21 -8.06
CA THR A 141 -16.86 -0.66 -8.53
C THR A 141 -17.26 -1.27 -9.88
N ALA A 142 -16.34 -1.35 -10.83
CA ALA A 142 -16.60 -1.95 -12.15
C ALA A 142 -16.93 -3.46 -12.07
N ALA A 143 -16.40 -4.16 -11.07
CA ALA A 143 -16.70 -5.56 -10.80
C ALA A 143 -18.03 -5.78 -10.04
N GLY A 144 -18.78 -4.71 -9.73
CA GLY A 144 -20.03 -4.78 -8.99
C GLY A 144 -19.89 -4.80 -7.46
N ALA A 145 -18.66 -4.74 -6.93
CA ALA A 145 -18.42 -4.55 -5.50
C ALA A 145 -18.72 -3.09 -5.08
N LYS A 146 -18.90 -2.88 -3.78
CA LYS A 146 -19.34 -1.58 -3.21
C LYS A 146 -18.35 -1.06 -2.17
N PRO A 147 -17.18 -0.52 -2.58
CA PRO A 147 -16.30 0.19 -1.66
C PRO A 147 -17.00 1.42 -1.07
N SER A 148 -16.68 1.74 0.18
CA SER A 148 -17.23 2.89 0.93
C SER A 148 -16.46 4.18 0.63
N ASP A 149 -16.96 5.29 1.19
CA ASP A 149 -16.38 6.63 1.04
C ASP A 149 -14.88 6.69 1.36
N THR A 150 -14.22 7.69 0.77
CA THR A 150 -12.76 7.87 0.88
C THR A 150 -12.34 9.23 1.40
N ASP A 151 -13.30 10.12 1.67
CA ASP A 151 -13.02 11.46 2.12
C ASP A 151 -12.45 11.48 3.55
N LEU A 152 -11.36 12.23 3.74
CA LEU A 152 -10.64 12.29 5.01
C LEU A 152 -11.51 12.75 6.19
N PHE A 153 -12.49 13.62 5.95
CA PHE A 153 -13.37 14.12 7.02
C PHE A 153 -14.32 13.04 7.57
N MET A 154 -14.46 11.91 6.85
CA MET A 154 -15.26 10.77 7.29
C MET A 154 -14.45 9.73 8.08
N LEU A 155 -13.15 9.95 8.29
CA LEU A 155 -12.30 9.05 9.08
C LEU A 155 -12.92 8.80 10.47
N PRO A 156 -13.19 7.54 10.85
CA PRO A 156 -13.74 7.24 12.17
C PRO A 156 -12.79 7.66 13.30
N GLY A 157 -13.40 8.18 14.38
CA GLY A 157 -12.74 8.66 15.60
C GLY A 157 -11.88 7.63 16.29
#